data_AF-A0A4W2HYY5-F1
#
_entry.id   AF-A0A4W2HYY5-F1
#
_cell.length_a   1.000
_cell.length_b   1.000
_cell.length_c   1.000
_cell.angle_alpha   90.00
_cell.angle_beta   90.00
_cell.angle_gamma   90.00
#
_symmetry.space_group_name_H-M   'P 1'
#
loop_
_entity.id
_entity.type
_entity.pdbx_description
1 polymer ?
#
loop_
_entity_poly.entity_id
_entity_poly.type
_entity_poly.pdbx_seq_one_letter_code
_entity_poly.pdbx_strand_id
1 'polypeptide(L)'
;MNLLTLNQFAVLLWKNFTLKRRQFFNLILEVLTALAFPMMLLLLRAVIHITVAGPYTFTSQPISTLPSFLQNDERWELIYVPSNIDVVKEITENVKRNLNISIKVQGFSSEIEFEKYIKYDYRAHKVLAAIVFDCDFKNRHDPLPLQVKYHLRFAAIQRTIIWPDETGWKTTLLFPNQPSVGPRNPGHQDGGGPGYIREGFLAIQHALDKAIILYHESSARQLFDDISILVQRFPYPAYPDDGLLLLTGSFLPLMFILMFSPTVLSIIRSIVWEKEKRLKEYQLTIGLKSWMIWAAYFFTFFFFYIFIVSMICVLLFAKIFNDPVFYYSDYSFIFVFLMCYAIASIFFGFMVSTFFNKARLAASAGSFIYFVSFFPFNSIAQYYGRINLTMKVAACLSPNIALALGIKLLVKFETKQTGVNWNKIWTPATLEDNLTFGHMMGMLVIDAFLYGLVTWYIEAVFPGQYGMPQPWYFFLMSTGLSRVFSNTTVQNHQFFGVQLSL
;
A
#
# COMPACT_ATOMS: atom_id res chain seq x y z
N MET A 1 -40.20 -16.54 10.28
CA MET A 1 -39.97 -15.54 11.35
C MET A 1 -41.34 -15.04 11.81
N ASN A 2 -41.68 -15.13 13.09
CA ASN A 2 -43.03 -14.80 13.58
C ASN A 2 -43.32 -13.30 13.43
N LEU A 3 -44.56 -12.91 13.10
CA LEU A 3 -44.96 -11.49 12.96
C LEU A 3 -44.58 -10.65 14.20
N LEU A 4 -44.68 -11.24 15.40
CA LEU A 4 -44.24 -10.64 16.66
C LEU A 4 -42.75 -10.26 16.65
N THR A 5 -41.88 -11.13 16.15
CA THR A 5 -40.42 -10.89 16.10
C THR A 5 -40.05 -9.77 15.12
N LEU A 6 -40.80 -9.64 14.02
CA LEU A 6 -40.66 -8.53 13.07
C LEU A 6 -41.09 -7.20 13.70
N ASN A 7 -42.22 -7.18 14.42
CA ASN A 7 -42.70 -5.99 15.10
C ASN A 7 -41.74 -5.53 16.21
N GLN A 8 -41.24 -6.46 17.02
CA GLN A 8 -40.22 -6.19 18.04
C GLN A 8 -38.95 -5.59 17.42
N PHE A 9 -38.50 -6.14 16.29
CA PHE A 9 -37.35 -5.64 15.57
C PHE A 9 -37.58 -4.24 14.98
N ALA A 10 -38.75 -3.99 14.39
CA ALA A 10 -39.13 -2.68 13.85
C ALA A 10 -39.17 -1.61 14.94
N VAL A 11 -39.68 -1.93 16.14
CA VAL A 11 -39.69 -1.02 17.29
C VAL A 11 -38.27 -0.71 17.77
N LEU A 12 -37.36 -1.71 17.79
CA LEU A 12 -35.95 -1.48 18.12
C LEU A 12 -35.26 -0.57 17.10
N LEU A 13 -35.50 -0.77 15.81
CA LEU A 13 -35.00 0.11 14.76
C LEU A 13 -35.53 1.54 14.92
N TRP A 14 -36.83 1.68 15.18
CA TRP A 14 -37.46 2.97 15.43
C TRP A 14 -36.85 3.69 16.64
N LYS A 15 -36.62 2.96 17.74
CA LYS A 15 -35.93 3.47 18.94
C LYS A 15 -34.55 3.99 18.56
N ASN A 16 -33.72 3.18 17.90
CA ASN A 16 -32.34 3.53 17.56
C ASN A 16 -32.27 4.73 16.61
N PHE A 17 -33.14 4.77 15.59
CA PHE A 17 -33.23 5.90 14.67
C PHE A 17 -33.69 7.18 15.39
N THR A 18 -34.66 7.07 16.29
CA THR A 18 -35.15 8.20 17.09
C THR A 18 -34.08 8.72 18.05
N LEU A 19 -33.33 7.85 18.72
CA LEU A 19 -32.22 8.23 19.60
C LEU A 19 -31.14 8.97 18.81
N LYS A 20 -30.79 8.46 17.64
CA LYS A 20 -29.81 9.08 16.74
C LYS A 20 -30.32 10.46 16.28
N ARG A 21 -31.57 10.55 15.81
CA ARG A 21 -32.22 11.80 15.40
C ARG A 21 -32.27 12.86 16.52
N ARG A 22 -32.48 12.45 17.77
CA ARG A 22 -32.49 13.36 18.94
C ARG A 22 -31.11 13.95 19.23
N GLN A 23 -30.03 13.29 18.80
CA GLN A 23 -28.66 13.81 18.86
C GLN A 23 -28.31 14.59 17.58
N PHE A 24 -29.22 15.45 17.13
CA PHE A 24 -29.14 16.15 15.84
C PHE A 24 -27.83 16.92 15.64
N PHE A 25 -27.35 17.62 16.68
CA PHE A 25 -26.08 18.35 16.61
C PHE A 25 -24.87 17.43 16.38
N ASN A 26 -24.83 16.26 17.04
CA ASN A 26 -23.75 15.29 16.83
C ASN A 26 -23.83 14.70 15.42
N LEU A 27 -25.03 14.43 14.92
CA LEU A 27 -25.20 13.93 13.55
C LEU A 27 -24.74 14.92 12.50
N ILE A 28 -25.09 16.21 12.64
CA ILE A 28 -24.59 17.25 11.73
C ILE A 28 -23.08 17.30 11.78
N LEU A 29 -22.48 17.28 12.98
CA LEU A 29 -21.03 17.32 13.12
C LEU A 29 -20.34 16.10 12.49
N GLU A 30 -20.90 14.90 12.66
CA GLU A 30 -20.41 13.67 12.02
C GLU A 30 -20.47 13.77 10.49
N VAL A 31 -21.60 14.24 9.94
CA VAL A 31 -21.75 14.42 8.50
C VAL A 31 -20.81 15.50 7.98
N LEU A 32 -20.72 16.67 8.63
CA LEU A 32 -19.82 17.75 8.22
C LEU A 32 -18.35 17.29 8.26
N THR A 33 -17.95 16.54 9.28
CA THR A 33 -16.58 16.03 9.38
C THR A 33 -16.28 15.02 8.27
N ALA A 34 -17.24 14.13 7.96
CA ALA A 34 -17.09 13.20 6.84
C ALA A 34 -17.04 13.91 5.47
N LEU A 35 -17.77 15.02 5.32
CA LEU A 35 -17.80 15.80 4.07
C LEU A 35 -16.71 16.86 3.95
N ALA A 36 -15.96 17.15 5.02
CA ALA A 36 -14.92 18.18 5.02
C ALA A 36 -13.78 17.87 4.03
N PHE A 37 -13.25 16.64 4.02
CA PHE A 37 -12.16 16.26 3.13
C PHE A 37 -12.59 16.16 1.65
N PRO A 38 -13.73 15.54 1.29
CA PRO A 38 -14.20 15.53 -0.10
C PRO A 38 -14.52 16.94 -0.60
N MET A 39 -15.10 17.81 0.25
CA MET A 39 -15.28 19.23 -0.10
C MET A 39 -13.95 19.94 -0.33
N MET A 40 -12.95 19.71 0.50
CA MET A 40 -11.61 20.28 0.30
C MET A 40 -10.99 19.80 -1.03
N LEU A 41 -11.11 18.52 -1.38
CA LEU A 41 -10.63 17.99 -2.66
C LEU A 41 -11.37 18.62 -3.84
N LEU A 42 -12.68 18.80 -3.72
CA LEU A 42 -13.52 19.46 -4.71
C LEU A 42 -13.14 20.94 -4.89
N LEU A 43 -12.82 21.65 -3.81
CA LEU A 43 -12.32 23.02 -3.86
C LEU A 43 -10.92 23.09 -4.50
N LEU A 44 -10.01 22.19 -4.15
CA LEU A 44 -8.71 22.09 -4.80
C LEU A 44 -8.85 21.79 -6.29
N ARG A 45 -9.82 20.96 -6.68
CA ARG A 45 -10.16 20.68 -8.07
C ARG A 45 -10.70 21.92 -8.80
N ALA A 46 -11.41 22.81 -8.12
CA ALA A 46 -11.86 24.06 -8.71
C ALA A 46 -10.68 25.00 -9.08
N VAL A 47 -9.56 24.89 -8.35
CA VAL A 47 -8.34 25.70 -8.57
C VAL A 47 -7.38 25.02 -9.54
N ILE A 48 -7.24 23.69 -9.47
CA ILE A 48 -6.29 22.91 -10.25
C ILE A 48 -6.99 22.30 -11.46
N HIS A 49 -6.79 22.93 -12.61
CA HIS A 49 -7.29 22.46 -13.90
C HIS A 49 -6.38 21.37 -14.50
N ILE A 50 -6.97 20.44 -15.26
CA ILE A 50 -6.21 19.51 -16.08
C ILE A 50 -5.60 20.29 -17.25
N THR A 51 -4.29 20.22 -17.39
CA THR A 51 -3.56 20.83 -18.52
C THR A 51 -2.99 19.73 -19.41
N VAL A 52 -2.70 20.05 -20.67
CA VAL A 52 -2.02 19.10 -21.57
C VAL A 52 -0.52 19.34 -21.47
N ALA A 53 0.24 18.34 -21.04
CA ALA A 53 1.69 18.38 -20.96
C ALA A 53 2.34 17.62 -22.13
N GLY A 54 3.50 18.09 -22.57
CA GLY A 54 4.22 17.54 -23.73
C GLY A 54 3.79 18.14 -25.08
N PRO A 55 4.14 17.51 -26.22
CA PRO A 55 4.91 16.27 -26.35
C PRO A 55 6.38 16.45 -25.93
N TYR A 56 7.02 15.38 -25.48
CA TYR A 56 8.44 15.39 -25.11
C TYR A 56 9.26 14.66 -26.15
N THR A 57 10.16 15.39 -26.79
CA THR A 57 11.20 14.83 -27.67
C THR A 57 12.54 14.88 -26.97
N PHE A 58 13.25 13.76 -26.99
CA PHE A 58 14.57 13.66 -26.36
C PHE A 58 15.66 13.61 -27.42
N THR A 59 16.80 14.24 -27.14
CA THR A 59 17.96 14.23 -28.03
C THR A 59 18.79 12.96 -27.83
N SER A 60 19.35 12.45 -28.92
CA SER A 60 20.30 11.34 -28.86
C SER A 60 21.61 11.78 -28.22
N GLN A 61 22.21 10.91 -27.40
CA GLN A 61 23.52 11.14 -26.79
C GLN A 61 24.48 10.00 -27.14
N PRO A 62 25.76 10.27 -27.42
CA PRO A 62 26.76 9.22 -27.60
C PRO A 62 26.92 8.38 -26.33
N ILE A 63 26.92 7.06 -26.45
CA ILE A 63 27.09 6.15 -25.30
C ILE A 63 28.49 6.27 -24.67
N SER A 64 29.46 6.73 -25.45
CA SER A 64 30.83 7.02 -25.04
C SER A 64 30.97 8.30 -24.22
N THR A 65 29.88 9.07 -24.04
CA THR A 65 29.93 10.31 -23.25
C THR A 65 30.25 9.98 -21.79
N LEU A 66 31.41 10.44 -21.32
CA LEU A 66 31.84 10.20 -19.96
C LEU A 66 31.27 11.25 -18.99
N PRO A 67 30.85 10.83 -17.78
CA PRO A 67 30.49 11.72 -16.69
C PRO A 67 31.56 12.76 -16.38
N SER A 68 31.15 13.97 -16.01
CA SER A 68 32.07 15.07 -15.68
C SER A 68 33.06 14.74 -14.55
N PHE A 69 32.66 13.92 -13.57
CA PHE A 69 33.54 13.48 -12.48
C PHE A 69 34.63 12.48 -12.91
N LEU A 70 34.52 11.89 -14.11
CA LEU A 70 35.52 10.99 -14.69
C LEU A 70 36.50 11.68 -15.63
N GLN A 71 36.24 12.93 -16.03
CA GLN A 71 37.05 13.61 -17.05
C GLN A 71 38.44 14.06 -16.54
N ASN A 72 38.69 14.08 -15.22
CA ASN A 72 39.85 14.79 -14.65
C ASN A 72 40.69 14.03 -13.58
N ASP A 73 40.53 12.72 -13.34
CA ASP A 73 41.16 12.11 -12.15
C ASP A 73 41.82 10.73 -12.35
N GLU A 74 43.10 10.62 -11.94
CA GLU A 74 43.82 9.37 -11.62
C GLU A 74 43.33 8.67 -10.35
N ARG A 75 42.23 9.15 -9.76
CA ARG A 75 41.75 8.73 -8.44
C ARG A 75 40.89 7.49 -8.48
N TRP A 76 40.37 7.12 -9.65
CA TRP A 76 39.38 6.05 -9.78
C TRP A 76 40.05 4.69 -9.99
N GLU A 77 39.41 3.65 -9.46
CA GLU A 77 39.83 2.26 -9.62
C GLU A 77 38.75 1.46 -10.37
N LEU A 78 39.16 0.74 -11.43
CA LEU A 78 38.34 -0.24 -12.13
C LEU A 78 38.74 -1.63 -11.62
N ILE A 79 37.76 -2.37 -11.12
CA ILE A 79 38.00 -3.67 -10.52
C ILE A 79 37.61 -4.79 -11.48
N TYR A 80 38.38 -5.88 -11.49
CA TYR A 80 38.01 -7.12 -12.19
C TYR A 80 38.06 -8.33 -11.27
N VAL A 81 37.14 -9.26 -11.49
CA VAL A 81 37.05 -10.54 -10.78
C VAL A 81 36.73 -11.64 -11.79
N PRO A 82 37.47 -12.77 -11.81
CA PRO A 82 38.53 -13.15 -10.87
C PRO A 82 39.96 -12.78 -11.36
N SER A 83 40.88 -12.52 -10.43
CA SER A 83 42.26 -12.05 -10.73
C SER A 83 43.26 -13.13 -11.15
N ASN A 84 42.88 -14.39 -10.96
CA ASN A 84 43.68 -15.56 -11.32
C ASN A 84 43.68 -15.85 -12.83
N ILE A 85 42.85 -15.16 -13.63
CA ILE A 85 42.72 -15.37 -15.09
C ILE A 85 43.36 -14.20 -15.83
N ASP A 86 44.35 -14.49 -16.69
CA ASP A 86 45.10 -13.46 -17.42
C ASP A 86 44.22 -12.75 -18.46
N VAL A 87 43.30 -13.47 -19.10
CA VAL A 87 42.37 -12.94 -20.11
C VAL A 87 41.46 -11.87 -19.53
N VAL A 88 40.96 -12.07 -18.31
CA VAL A 88 40.08 -11.10 -17.62
C VAL A 88 40.82 -9.78 -17.36
N LYS A 89 42.09 -9.87 -16.97
CA LYS A 89 42.96 -8.71 -16.80
C LYS A 89 43.17 -7.97 -18.12
N GLU A 90 43.47 -8.68 -19.19
CA GLU A 90 43.68 -8.10 -20.51
C GLU A 90 42.43 -7.36 -21.02
N ILE A 91 41.25 -7.99 -20.91
CA ILE A 91 39.97 -7.38 -21.28
C ILE A 91 39.75 -6.10 -20.49
N THR A 92 39.99 -6.12 -19.18
CA THR A 92 39.78 -4.94 -18.32
C THR A 92 40.75 -3.79 -18.66
N GLU A 93 41.99 -4.10 -19.02
CA GLU A 93 42.94 -3.09 -19.54
C GLU A 93 42.50 -2.55 -20.90
N ASN A 94 41.90 -3.38 -21.76
CA ASN A 94 41.29 -2.92 -23.01
C ASN A 94 40.07 -2.01 -22.75
N VAL A 95 39.25 -2.28 -21.74
CA VAL A 95 38.16 -1.37 -21.31
C VAL A 95 38.72 -0.01 -20.94
N LYS A 96 39.79 0.03 -20.13
CA LYS A 96 40.47 1.28 -19.76
C LYS A 96 40.96 2.05 -20.99
N ARG A 97 41.60 1.36 -21.95
CA ARG A 97 42.06 1.96 -23.21
C ARG A 97 40.90 2.54 -24.03
N ASN A 98 39.78 1.80 -24.13
CA ASN A 98 38.60 2.22 -24.87
C ASN A 98 37.92 3.45 -24.26
N LEU A 99 37.93 3.59 -22.93
CA LEU A 99 37.39 4.75 -22.25
C LEU A 99 38.30 5.99 -22.36
N ASN A 100 39.57 5.82 -22.73
CA ASN A 100 40.58 6.87 -22.79
C ASN A 100 40.75 7.65 -21.47
N ILE A 101 40.74 6.93 -20.34
CA ILE A 101 40.89 7.51 -18.99
C ILE A 101 42.08 6.88 -18.27
N SER A 102 42.81 7.68 -17.49
CA SER A 102 43.89 7.27 -16.60
C SER A 102 43.38 6.63 -15.31
N ILE A 103 42.65 5.51 -15.40
CA ILE A 103 42.12 4.75 -14.25
C ILE A 103 43.10 3.66 -13.81
N LYS A 104 43.18 3.37 -12.51
CA LYS A 104 43.96 2.24 -11.98
C LYS A 104 43.13 0.94 -12.06
N VAL A 105 43.71 -0.12 -12.61
CA VAL A 105 43.03 -1.43 -12.71
C VAL A 105 43.50 -2.34 -11.56
N GLN A 106 42.57 -2.93 -10.82
CA GLN A 106 42.86 -3.80 -9.68
C GLN A 106 42.05 -5.10 -9.74
N GLY A 107 42.70 -6.24 -9.53
CA GLY A 107 42.05 -7.55 -9.55
C GLY A 107 41.82 -8.12 -8.15
N PHE A 108 40.71 -8.83 -7.94
CA PHE A 108 40.45 -9.63 -6.74
C PHE A 108 40.23 -11.10 -7.09
N SER A 109 40.61 -12.01 -6.19
CA SER A 109 40.55 -13.45 -6.47
C SER A 109 39.12 -13.98 -6.52
N SER A 110 38.21 -13.40 -5.72
CA SER A 110 36.81 -13.79 -5.61
C SER A 110 35.92 -12.61 -5.29
N GLU A 111 34.62 -12.76 -5.53
CA GLU A 111 33.61 -11.76 -5.16
C GLU A 111 33.59 -11.49 -3.65
N ILE A 112 33.81 -12.52 -2.83
CA ILE A 112 33.79 -12.41 -1.36
C ILE A 112 34.94 -11.51 -0.87
N GLU A 113 36.12 -11.63 -1.49
CA GLU A 113 37.26 -10.78 -1.17
C GLU A 113 37.00 -9.32 -1.57
N PHE A 114 36.42 -9.12 -2.75
CA PHE A 114 35.97 -7.80 -3.20
C PHE A 114 34.93 -7.19 -2.26
N GLU A 115 33.95 -7.96 -1.79
CA GLU A 115 32.95 -7.49 -0.82
C GLU A 115 33.57 -7.09 0.52
N LYS A 116 34.59 -7.83 0.99
CA LYS A 116 35.33 -7.45 2.21
C LYS A 116 36.10 -6.14 2.00
N TYR A 117 36.74 -5.96 0.85
CA TYR A 117 37.42 -4.71 0.50
C TYR A 117 36.47 -3.51 0.55
N ILE A 118 35.28 -3.64 -0.06
CA ILE A 118 34.26 -2.58 -0.05
C ILE A 118 33.75 -2.26 1.37
N LYS A 119 33.64 -3.26 2.24
CA LYS A 119 33.10 -3.09 3.61
C LYS A 119 34.10 -2.48 4.60
N TYR A 120 35.39 -2.81 4.47
CA TYR A 120 36.37 -2.52 5.52
C TYR A 120 37.47 -1.53 5.11
N ASP A 121 37.73 -1.33 3.81
CA ASP A 121 38.78 -0.41 3.37
C ASP A 121 38.20 0.97 3.03
N TYR A 122 38.79 2.04 3.57
CA TYR A 122 38.42 3.42 3.25
C TYR A 122 38.66 3.77 1.78
N ARG A 123 39.62 3.11 1.12
CA ARG A 123 39.93 3.33 -0.31
C ARG A 123 38.81 2.87 -1.24
N ALA A 124 37.87 2.06 -0.75
CA ALA A 124 36.72 1.59 -1.51
C ALA A 124 35.87 2.71 -2.12
N HIS A 125 35.88 3.92 -1.55
CA HIS A 125 35.15 5.06 -2.12
C HIS A 125 35.65 5.46 -3.53
N LYS A 126 36.87 5.05 -3.90
CA LYS A 126 37.52 5.30 -5.19
C LYS A 126 37.16 4.27 -6.26
N VAL A 127 36.47 3.19 -5.88
CA VAL A 127 36.03 2.17 -6.83
C VAL A 127 34.95 2.79 -7.71
N LEU A 128 35.20 2.81 -9.01
CA LEU A 128 34.23 3.27 -10.00
C LEU A 128 33.16 2.19 -10.22
N ALA A 129 33.63 1.03 -10.66
CA ALA A 129 32.84 -0.18 -10.90
C ALA A 129 33.74 -1.42 -10.77
N ALA A 130 33.12 -2.55 -10.45
CA ALA A 130 33.75 -3.87 -10.55
C ALA A 130 33.09 -4.69 -11.66
N ILE A 131 33.91 -5.31 -12.50
CA ILE A 131 33.53 -6.21 -13.58
C ILE A 131 33.71 -7.63 -13.06
N VAL A 132 32.61 -8.38 -12.99
CA VAL A 132 32.62 -9.73 -12.46
C VAL A 132 32.23 -10.69 -13.58
N PHE A 133 33.15 -11.58 -13.94
CA PHE A 133 32.93 -12.63 -14.93
C PHE A 133 32.47 -13.90 -14.24
N ASP A 134 31.25 -14.35 -14.58
CA ASP A 134 30.63 -15.57 -14.06
C ASP A 134 30.80 -16.68 -15.11
N CYS A 135 32.06 -17.09 -15.30
CA CYS A 135 32.45 -18.13 -16.25
C CYS A 135 33.24 -19.22 -15.52
N ASP A 136 33.03 -20.48 -15.91
CA ASP A 136 33.65 -21.66 -15.28
C ASP A 136 35.13 -21.83 -15.68
N PHE A 137 35.98 -20.86 -15.32
CA PHE A 137 37.42 -20.96 -15.53
C PHE A 137 38.05 -21.99 -14.58
N LYS A 138 38.86 -22.92 -15.11
CA LYS A 138 39.58 -23.95 -14.36
C LYS A 138 41.07 -23.64 -14.24
N ASN A 139 41.67 -23.09 -15.30
CA ASN A 139 43.08 -22.73 -15.36
C ASN A 139 43.27 -21.24 -15.65
N ARG A 140 44.45 -20.73 -15.29
CA ARG A 140 44.86 -19.33 -15.47
C ARG A 140 44.84 -18.84 -16.93
N HIS A 141 45.10 -19.73 -17.88
CA HIS A 141 45.17 -19.44 -19.32
C HIS A 141 43.94 -19.91 -20.08
N ASP A 142 42.84 -20.22 -19.39
CA ASP A 142 41.61 -20.60 -20.07
C ASP A 142 41.10 -19.43 -20.93
N PRO A 143 40.71 -19.69 -22.19
CA PRO A 143 40.18 -18.67 -23.08
C PRO A 143 38.80 -18.20 -22.61
N LEU A 144 38.42 -16.99 -23.01
CA LEU A 144 37.06 -16.51 -22.77
C LEU A 144 36.06 -17.37 -23.58
N PRO A 145 34.97 -17.86 -22.98
CA PRO A 145 33.94 -18.58 -23.75
C PRO A 145 33.24 -17.64 -24.74
N LEU A 146 32.61 -18.21 -25.78
CA LEU A 146 31.80 -17.43 -26.73
C LEU A 146 30.55 -16.82 -26.06
N GLN A 147 29.91 -17.57 -25.16
CA GLN A 147 28.82 -17.06 -24.33
C GLN A 147 29.39 -16.56 -23.02
N VAL A 148 29.65 -15.25 -22.95
CA VAL A 148 30.20 -14.61 -21.76
C VAL A 148 29.08 -14.15 -20.84
N LYS A 149 29.07 -14.64 -19.60
CA LYS A 149 28.19 -14.13 -18.56
C LYS A 149 29.00 -13.22 -17.64
N TYR A 150 28.61 -11.97 -17.55
CA TYR A 150 29.22 -10.99 -16.66
C TYR A 150 28.15 -10.14 -15.97
N HIS A 151 28.52 -9.50 -14.86
CA HIS A 151 27.71 -8.47 -14.24
C HIS A 151 28.60 -7.33 -13.72
N LEU A 152 28.04 -6.11 -13.72
CA LEU A 152 28.72 -4.91 -13.27
C LEU A 152 28.24 -4.55 -11.86
N ARG A 153 29.17 -4.27 -10.95
CA ARG A 153 28.88 -3.80 -9.59
C ARG A 153 29.33 -2.35 -9.43
N PHE A 154 28.37 -1.46 -9.26
CA PHE A 154 28.61 -0.03 -9.00
C PHE A 154 28.41 0.28 -7.51
N ALA A 155 28.92 1.44 -7.08
CA ALA A 155 28.65 1.95 -5.73
C ALA A 155 27.13 2.11 -5.51
N ALA A 156 26.63 1.70 -4.34
CA ALA A 156 25.20 1.75 -4.04
C ALA A 156 24.61 3.17 -4.06
N ILE A 157 25.43 4.16 -3.68
CA ILE A 157 25.09 5.58 -3.67
C ILE A 157 25.61 6.22 -4.96
N GLN A 158 24.71 6.88 -5.69
CA GLN A 158 25.02 7.61 -6.92
C GLN A 158 25.80 8.89 -6.58
N ARG A 159 26.85 9.19 -7.35
CA ARG A 159 27.80 10.27 -7.07
C ARG A 159 27.35 11.61 -7.63
N THR A 160 26.42 11.60 -8.59
CA THR A 160 25.90 12.78 -9.28
C THR A 160 24.67 13.40 -8.62
N ILE A 161 24.16 12.82 -7.53
CA ILE A 161 22.95 13.28 -6.85
C ILE A 161 23.28 14.11 -5.61
N ILE A 162 22.63 15.27 -5.47
CA ILE A 162 22.79 16.22 -4.36
C ILE A 162 22.12 15.70 -3.06
N TRP A 163 21.03 14.95 -3.19
CA TRP A 163 20.30 14.33 -2.07
C TRP A 163 20.15 12.82 -2.29
N PRO A 164 20.84 11.96 -1.52
CA PRO A 164 20.80 10.53 -1.74
C PRO A 164 19.37 9.99 -1.59
N ASP A 165 18.84 9.37 -2.64
CA ASP A 165 17.65 8.53 -2.51
C ASP A 165 18.10 7.29 -1.70
N GLU A 166 17.50 7.04 -0.54
CA GLU A 166 17.84 5.93 0.38
C GLU A 166 17.82 4.56 -0.30
N THR A 167 17.22 4.46 -1.48
CA THR A 167 16.88 3.21 -2.15
C THR A 167 17.82 2.80 -3.30
N GLY A 168 18.85 3.60 -3.62
CA GLY A 168 19.93 3.25 -4.57
C GLY A 168 19.46 2.99 -6.02
N TRP A 169 20.12 2.06 -6.72
CA TRP A 169 19.89 1.77 -8.15
C TRP A 169 18.56 1.07 -8.49
N LYS A 170 17.82 0.56 -7.49
CA LYS A 170 16.53 -0.15 -7.64
C LYS A 170 16.54 -1.26 -8.71
N THR A 171 17.66 -1.98 -8.87
CA THR A 171 17.84 -3.03 -9.89
C THR A 171 16.89 -4.23 -9.75
N THR A 172 16.23 -4.36 -8.59
CA THR A 172 15.23 -5.40 -8.34
C THR A 172 13.85 -5.08 -8.93
N LEU A 173 13.62 -3.85 -9.39
CA LEU A 173 12.34 -3.39 -9.90
C LEU A 173 12.49 -2.97 -11.36
N LEU A 174 11.65 -3.51 -12.24
CA LEU A 174 11.56 -3.07 -13.64
C LEU A 174 10.83 -1.72 -13.74
N PHE A 175 9.86 -1.50 -12.86
CA PHE A 175 9.01 -0.31 -12.83
C PHE A 175 9.11 0.44 -11.50
N PRO A 176 8.84 1.76 -11.47
CA PRO A 176 8.86 2.50 -10.23
C PRO A 176 7.63 2.14 -9.38
N ASN A 177 7.78 2.08 -8.06
CA ASN A 177 6.70 1.75 -7.12
C ASN A 177 5.46 2.65 -7.27
N GLN A 178 5.69 3.91 -7.66
CA GLN A 178 4.66 4.89 -7.98
C GLN A 178 4.95 5.42 -9.40
N PRO A 179 4.16 5.00 -10.40
CA PRO A 179 4.31 5.51 -11.76
C PRO A 179 3.90 6.99 -11.80
N SER A 180 4.60 7.79 -12.60
CA SER A 180 4.18 9.13 -12.98
C SER A 180 3.20 9.04 -14.16
N VAL A 181 2.29 10.02 -14.28
CA VAL A 181 1.42 10.17 -15.46
C VAL A 181 2.25 10.45 -16.73
N GLY A 182 3.32 11.23 -16.56
CA GLY A 182 4.24 11.62 -17.62
C GLY A 182 5.52 10.80 -17.71
N PRO A 183 6.43 11.16 -18.64
CA PRO A 183 7.71 10.51 -18.77
C PRO A 183 8.53 10.71 -17.50
N ARG A 184 9.26 9.68 -17.07
CA ARG A 184 10.18 9.77 -15.93
C ARG A 184 11.21 10.88 -16.19
N ASN A 185 11.36 11.81 -15.25
CA ASN A 185 12.31 12.93 -15.35
C ASN A 185 12.25 13.66 -16.71
N PRO A 186 11.17 14.42 -16.99
CA PRO A 186 10.97 15.07 -18.29
C PRO A 186 12.09 16.05 -18.65
N GLY A 187 12.64 16.76 -17.65
CA GLY A 187 13.73 17.74 -17.85
C GLY A 187 15.13 17.13 -18.05
N HIS A 188 15.24 15.81 -18.19
CA HIS A 188 16.53 15.12 -18.23
C HIS A 188 16.67 14.25 -19.47
N GLN A 189 17.48 14.66 -20.44
CA GLN A 189 17.66 13.96 -21.71
C GLN A 189 18.15 12.51 -21.57
N ASP A 190 18.84 12.22 -20.47
CA ASP A 190 19.43 10.93 -20.12
C ASP A 190 18.54 10.04 -19.23
N GLY A 191 17.32 10.49 -18.91
CA GLY A 191 16.37 9.72 -18.10
C GLY A 191 16.44 10.00 -16.60
N GLY A 192 17.43 10.78 -16.13
CA GLY A 192 17.63 11.08 -14.72
C GLY A 192 17.87 9.83 -13.85
N GLY A 193 17.43 9.86 -12.59
CA GLY A 193 17.60 8.74 -11.65
C GLY A 193 16.95 7.43 -12.15
N PRO A 194 17.60 6.26 -12.01
CA PRO A 194 18.82 5.98 -11.23
C PRO A 194 20.17 6.25 -11.94
N GLY A 195 20.19 7.02 -13.03
CA GLY A 195 21.43 7.61 -13.53
C GLY A 195 22.37 6.68 -14.31
N TYR A 196 21.86 5.66 -15.02
CA TYR A 196 22.69 4.73 -15.81
C TYR A 196 23.64 5.42 -16.81
N ILE A 197 23.21 6.54 -17.40
CA ILE A 197 24.07 7.36 -18.28
C ILE A 197 24.98 8.28 -17.43
N ARG A 198 24.40 9.01 -16.47
CA ARG A 198 25.11 10.00 -15.63
C ARG A 198 26.25 9.42 -14.80
N GLU A 199 26.11 8.18 -14.33
CA GLU A 199 27.10 7.49 -13.51
C GLU A 199 28.11 6.70 -14.36
N GLY A 200 27.96 6.69 -15.70
CA GLY A 200 28.86 5.99 -16.61
C GLY A 200 28.64 4.48 -16.71
N PHE A 201 27.49 3.97 -16.25
CA PHE A 201 27.17 2.54 -16.34
C PHE A 201 27.13 2.06 -17.80
N LEU A 202 26.39 2.77 -18.66
CA LEU A 202 26.31 2.41 -20.08
C LEU A 202 27.65 2.57 -20.81
N ALA A 203 28.47 3.55 -20.43
CA ALA A 203 29.79 3.76 -21.01
C ALA A 203 30.75 2.60 -20.69
N ILE A 204 30.77 2.15 -19.43
CA ILE A 204 31.56 1.01 -18.99
C ILE A 204 31.05 -0.29 -19.63
N GLN A 205 29.74 -0.50 -19.66
CA GLN A 205 29.13 -1.66 -20.31
C GLN A 205 29.49 -1.72 -21.80
N HIS A 206 29.36 -0.59 -22.51
CA HIS A 206 29.71 -0.50 -23.91
C HIS A 206 31.20 -0.76 -24.16
N ALA A 207 32.10 -0.19 -23.34
CA ALA A 207 33.53 -0.41 -23.47
C ALA A 207 33.95 -1.86 -23.16
N LEU A 208 33.25 -2.52 -22.23
CA LEU A 208 33.42 -3.94 -21.91
C LEU A 208 32.96 -4.83 -23.05
N ASP A 209 31.74 -4.62 -23.57
CA ASP A 209 31.23 -5.38 -24.71
C ASP A 209 32.14 -5.21 -25.94
N LYS A 210 32.61 -3.99 -26.20
CA LYS A 210 33.60 -3.71 -27.25
C LYS A 210 34.91 -4.47 -27.01
N ALA A 211 35.41 -4.53 -25.77
CA ALA A 211 36.63 -5.27 -25.45
C ALA A 211 36.47 -6.80 -25.60
N ILE A 212 35.30 -7.35 -25.25
CA ILE A 212 34.98 -8.77 -25.43
C ILE A 212 34.89 -9.12 -26.92
N ILE A 213 34.23 -8.29 -27.73
CA ILE A 213 34.13 -8.49 -29.18
C ILE A 213 35.52 -8.44 -29.83
N LEU A 214 36.36 -7.47 -29.45
CA LEU A 214 37.72 -7.35 -29.96
C LEU A 214 38.64 -8.51 -29.56
N TYR A 215 38.38 -9.13 -28.41
CA TYR A 215 39.11 -10.32 -27.98
C TYR A 215 38.84 -11.52 -28.89
N HIS A 216 37.56 -11.75 -29.24
CA HIS A 216 37.16 -12.85 -30.11
C HIS A 216 37.44 -12.58 -31.59
N GLU A 217 37.27 -11.34 -32.04
CA GLU A 217 37.41 -10.95 -33.44
C GLU A 217 38.21 -9.63 -33.56
N SER A 218 39.51 -9.75 -33.81
CA SER A 218 40.41 -8.59 -33.89
C SER A 218 40.16 -7.69 -35.10
N SER A 219 39.58 -8.24 -36.18
CA SER A 219 39.18 -7.49 -37.38
C SER A 219 38.04 -6.49 -37.11
N ALA A 220 37.27 -6.68 -36.04
CA ALA A 220 36.16 -5.81 -35.65
C ALA A 220 36.61 -4.38 -35.26
N ARG A 221 37.92 -4.14 -35.09
CA ARG A 221 38.46 -2.81 -34.75
C ARG A 221 38.11 -1.75 -35.80
N GLN A 222 38.26 -2.07 -37.08
CA GLN A 222 37.92 -1.16 -38.18
C GLN A 222 36.43 -0.81 -38.17
N LEU A 223 35.58 -1.80 -37.89
CA LEU A 223 34.14 -1.63 -37.79
C LEU A 223 33.73 -0.67 -36.67
N PHE A 224 34.41 -0.71 -35.52
CA PHE A 224 34.11 0.21 -34.42
C PHE A 224 34.63 1.64 -34.60
N ASP A 225 35.58 1.86 -35.50
CA ASP A 225 36.07 3.20 -35.83
C ASP A 225 35.08 3.94 -36.75
N ASP A 226 34.35 3.18 -37.59
CA ASP A 226 33.34 3.72 -38.51
C ASP A 226 31.93 3.86 -37.90
N ILE A 227 31.62 3.12 -36.82
CA ILE A 227 30.28 3.09 -36.21
C ILE A 227 30.20 3.99 -34.98
N SER A 228 29.21 4.88 -34.97
CA SER A 228 28.82 5.65 -33.78
C SER A 228 27.55 5.08 -33.16
N ILE A 229 27.61 4.77 -31.85
CA ILE A 229 26.46 4.25 -31.10
C ILE A 229 25.87 5.38 -30.26
N LEU A 230 24.61 5.68 -30.53
CA LEU A 230 23.83 6.70 -29.86
C LEU A 230 22.72 6.04 -29.03
N VAL A 231 22.47 6.59 -27.85
CA VAL A 231 21.33 6.23 -27.01
C VAL A 231 20.35 7.38 -27.04
N GLN A 232 19.09 7.08 -27.36
CA GLN A 232 18.01 8.05 -27.37
C GLN A 232 16.82 7.50 -26.63
N ARG A 233 16.23 8.33 -25.77
CA ARG A 233 14.97 7.99 -25.12
C ARG A 233 13.84 8.03 -26.13
N PHE A 234 12.88 7.11 -25.99
CA PHE A 234 11.66 7.18 -26.78
C PHE A 234 10.92 8.50 -26.54
N PRO A 235 10.43 9.16 -27.60
CA PRO A 235 9.58 10.34 -27.45
C PRO A 235 8.32 9.98 -26.69
N TYR A 236 7.79 10.92 -25.91
CA TYR A 236 6.56 10.74 -25.14
C TYR A 236 5.45 11.62 -25.72
N PRO A 237 4.26 11.05 -26.03
CA PRO A 237 3.15 11.82 -26.58
C PRO A 237 2.61 12.84 -25.58
N ALA A 238 1.84 13.81 -26.06
CA ALA A 238 1.12 14.72 -25.17
C ALA A 238 0.12 13.93 -24.31
N TYR A 239 0.01 14.29 -23.03
CA TYR A 239 -0.86 13.63 -22.06
C TYR A 239 -1.58 14.65 -21.18
N PRO A 240 -2.77 14.32 -20.65
CA PRO A 240 -3.43 15.15 -19.65
C PRO A 240 -2.68 15.04 -18.33
N ASP A 241 -2.14 16.17 -17.86
CA ASP A 241 -1.46 16.29 -16.58
C ASP A 241 -2.45 16.79 -15.53
N ASP A 242 -2.70 15.95 -14.53
CA ASP A 242 -3.55 16.25 -13.39
C ASP A 242 -2.70 16.38 -12.13
N GLY A 243 -2.32 17.62 -11.81
CA GLY A 243 -1.53 17.93 -10.62
C GLY A 243 -2.26 17.63 -9.30
N LEU A 244 -3.60 17.52 -9.30
CA LEU A 244 -4.36 17.32 -8.07
C LEU A 244 -4.03 15.98 -7.41
N LEU A 245 -4.07 14.90 -8.19
CA LEU A 245 -3.82 13.54 -7.69
C LEU A 245 -2.35 13.32 -7.35
N LEU A 246 -1.43 14.03 -8.02
CA LEU A 246 -0.01 14.01 -7.68
C LEU A 246 0.24 14.63 -6.30
N LEU A 247 -0.41 15.77 -6.01
CA LEU A 247 -0.25 16.48 -4.73
C LEU A 247 -0.99 15.79 -3.58
N THR A 248 -2.22 15.33 -3.83
CA THR A 248 -3.09 14.78 -2.79
C THR A 248 -2.96 13.27 -2.61
N GLY A 249 -2.49 12.54 -3.63
CA GLY A 249 -2.46 11.08 -3.67
C GLY A 249 -1.78 10.41 -2.48
N SER A 250 -0.69 11.01 -1.99
CA SER A 250 0.06 10.51 -0.83
C SER A 250 -0.72 10.64 0.49
N PHE A 251 -1.60 11.63 0.61
CA PHE A 251 -2.37 11.93 1.82
C PHE A 251 -3.81 11.39 1.77
N LEU A 252 -4.32 11.04 0.59
CA LEU A 252 -5.69 10.53 0.41
C LEU A 252 -6.03 9.36 1.35
N PRO A 253 -5.20 8.32 1.55
CA PRO A 253 -5.49 7.24 2.50
C PRO A 253 -5.79 7.73 3.92
N LEU A 254 -5.00 8.70 4.42
CA LEU A 254 -5.20 9.30 5.74
C LEU A 254 -6.50 10.11 5.80
N MET A 255 -6.81 10.87 4.75
CA MET A 255 -8.06 11.65 4.68
C MET A 255 -9.30 10.77 4.78
N PHE A 256 -9.32 9.62 4.08
CA PHE A 256 -10.44 8.67 4.15
C PHE A 256 -10.60 8.06 5.55
N ILE A 257 -9.50 7.76 6.25
CA ILE A 257 -9.58 7.21 7.61
C ILE A 257 -10.10 8.24 8.60
N LEU A 258 -9.64 9.49 8.49
CA LEU A 258 -10.10 10.61 9.31
C LEU A 258 -11.58 10.91 9.06
N MET A 259 -12.03 10.84 7.81
CA MET A 259 -13.41 11.03 7.39
C MET A 259 -14.38 10.05 8.09
N PHE A 260 -14.02 8.76 8.17
CA PHE A 260 -14.88 7.76 8.81
C PHE A 260 -14.69 7.65 10.33
N SER A 261 -13.63 8.21 10.89
CA SER A 261 -13.33 8.14 12.32
C SER A 261 -14.52 8.54 13.22
N PRO A 262 -15.17 9.72 13.05
CA PRO A 262 -16.29 10.13 13.91
C PRO A 262 -17.44 9.13 13.95
N THR A 263 -17.72 8.47 12.82
CA THR A 263 -18.81 7.50 12.72
C THR A 263 -18.51 6.23 13.53
N VAL A 264 -17.27 5.75 13.50
CA VAL A 264 -16.82 4.59 14.32
C VAL A 264 -16.87 4.92 15.80
N LEU A 265 -16.48 6.15 16.19
CA LEU A 265 -16.55 6.61 17.57
C LEU A 265 -17.99 6.71 18.08
N SER A 266 -18.89 7.19 17.22
CA SER A 266 -20.31 7.27 17.50
C SER A 266 -20.91 5.88 17.76
N ILE A 267 -20.50 4.87 16.99
CA ILE A 267 -20.88 3.46 17.20
C ILE A 267 -20.45 2.97 18.58
N ILE A 268 -19.14 3.05 18.87
CA ILE A 268 -18.57 2.57 20.13
C ILE A 268 -19.23 3.28 21.32
N ARG A 269 -19.35 4.61 21.26
CA ARG A 269 -19.95 5.41 22.32
C ARG A 269 -21.42 5.06 22.54
N SER A 270 -22.21 4.89 21.48
CA SER A 270 -23.65 4.62 21.60
C SER A 270 -23.91 3.27 22.27
N ILE A 271 -23.16 2.24 21.90
CA ILE A 271 -23.32 0.89 22.46
C ILE A 271 -22.87 0.86 23.92
N VAL A 272 -21.71 1.43 24.22
CA VAL A 272 -21.20 1.46 25.61
C VAL A 272 -22.05 2.37 26.49
N TRP A 273 -22.64 3.44 25.97
CA TRP A 273 -23.59 4.27 26.70
C TRP A 273 -24.85 3.49 27.11
N GLU A 274 -25.42 2.68 26.21
CA GLU A 274 -26.55 1.81 26.57
C GLU A 274 -26.17 0.71 27.54
N LYS A 275 -24.95 0.17 27.43
CA LYS A 275 -24.38 -0.79 28.39
C LYS A 275 -24.21 -0.16 29.78
N GLU A 276 -23.66 1.05 29.84
CA GLU A 276 -23.46 1.82 31.09
C GLU A 276 -24.78 2.14 31.79
N LYS A 277 -25.82 2.47 31.03
CA LYS A 277 -27.18 2.72 31.55
C LYS A 277 -28.01 1.46 31.79
N ARG A 278 -27.46 0.26 31.55
CA ARG A 278 -28.14 -1.05 31.69
C ARG A 278 -29.40 -1.18 30.83
N LEU A 279 -29.52 -0.39 29.77
CA LEU A 279 -30.69 -0.44 28.88
C LEU A 279 -30.72 -1.75 28.10
N LYS A 280 -29.55 -2.31 27.76
CA LYS A 280 -29.43 -3.61 27.10
C LYS A 280 -30.00 -4.75 27.95
N GLU A 281 -29.61 -4.84 29.22
CA GLU A 281 -30.12 -5.87 30.14
C GLU A 281 -31.63 -5.74 30.36
N TYR A 282 -32.12 -4.51 30.50
CA TYR A 282 -33.56 -4.25 30.59
C TYR A 282 -34.33 -4.70 29.33
N GLN A 283 -33.74 -4.54 28.14
CA GLN A 283 -34.34 -5.05 26.91
C GLN A 283 -34.37 -6.58 26.87
N LEU A 284 -33.33 -7.25 27.37
CA LEU A 284 -33.27 -8.71 27.47
C LEU A 284 -34.33 -9.24 28.45
N THR A 285 -34.57 -8.58 29.59
CA THR A 285 -35.60 -9.00 30.57
C THR A 285 -37.03 -8.81 30.06
N ILE A 286 -37.27 -7.85 29.16
CA ILE A 286 -38.55 -7.71 28.43
C ILE A 286 -38.79 -8.87 27.44
N GLY A 287 -37.78 -9.71 27.18
CA GLY A 287 -37.87 -10.86 26.27
C GLY A 287 -37.37 -10.58 24.86
N LEU A 288 -36.61 -9.49 24.64
CA LEU A 288 -35.91 -9.27 23.38
C LEU A 288 -34.69 -10.17 23.28
N LYS A 289 -34.39 -10.66 22.07
CA LYS A 289 -33.23 -11.53 21.82
C LYS A 289 -31.97 -10.67 21.58
N SER A 290 -30.81 -11.08 22.09
CA SER A 290 -29.56 -10.31 21.91
C SER A 290 -29.22 -10.04 20.44
N TRP A 291 -29.38 -11.03 19.55
CA TRP A 291 -29.13 -10.85 18.12
C TRP A 291 -29.99 -9.75 17.48
N MET A 292 -31.21 -9.50 17.99
CA MET A 292 -32.10 -8.44 17.49
C MET A 292 -31.56 -7.06 17.84
N ILE A 293 -30.93 -6.92 19.02
CA ILE A 293 -30.33 -5.66 19.48
C ILE A 293 -29.15 -5.30 18.58
N TRP A 294 -28.23 -6.26 18.34
CA TRP A 294 -27.09 -6.07 17.45
C TRP A 294 -27.49 -5.83 16.00
N ALA A 295 -28.47 -6.60 15.49
CA ALA A 295 -29.00 -6.36 14.16
C ALA A 295 -29.63 -4.96 14.06
N ALA A 296 -30.38 -4.51 15.08
CA ALA A 296 -30.96 -3.17 15.07
C ALA A 296 -29.87 -2.09 15.02
N TYR A 297 -28.79 -2.23 15.80
CA TYR A 297 -27.64 -1.33 15.68
C TYR A 297 -27.01 -1.38 14.30
N PHE A 298 -26.76 -2.58 13.76
CA PHE A 298 -26.16 -2.77 12.45
C PHE A 298 -26.94 -1.99 11.38
N PHE A 299 -28.25 -2.22 11.26
CA PHE A 299 -29.05 -1.54 10.23
C PHE A 299 -29.13 -0.02 10.45
N THR A 300 -29.22 0.46 11.70
CA THR A 300 -29.25 1.92 11.96
C THR A 300 -27.95 2.62 11.57
N PHE A 301 -26.79 2.00 11.81
CA PHE A 301 -25.51 2.55 11.37
C PHE A 301 -25.27 2.30 9.89
N PHE A 302 -25.71 1.18 9.33
CA PHE A 302 -25.59 0.85 7.92
C PHE A 302 -26.34 1.85 7.03
N PHE A 303 -27.59 2.20 7.34
CA PHE A 303 -28.32 3.24 6.60
C PHE A 303 -27.66 4.61 6.70
N PHE A 304 -27.07 4.92 7.86
CA PHE A 304 -26.31 6.15 8.04
C PHE A 304 -25.04 6.17 7.18
N TYR A 305 -24.33 5.04 7.08
CA TYR A 305 -23.18 4.89 6.18
C TYR A 305 -23.59 5.00 4.71
N ILE A 306 -24.71 4.41 4.28
CA ILE A 306 -25.22 4.56 2.91
C ILE A 306 -25.40 6.05 2.58
N PHE A 307 -25.99 6.82 3.50
CA PHE A 307 -26.18 8.26 3.31
C PHE A 307 -24.85 9.01 3.18
N ILE A 308 -23.90 8.75 4.11
CA ILE A 308 -22.57 9.40 4.09
C ILE A 308 -21.78 9.03 2.83
N VAL A 309 -21.66 7.73 2.52
CA VAL A 309 -20.90 7.23 1.37
C VAL A 309 -21.51 7.73 0.05
N SER A 310 -22.84 7.79 -0.06
CA SER A 310 -23.51 8.38 -1.22
C SER A 310 -23.13 9.85 -1.42
N MET A 311 -23.17 10.66 -0.36
CA MET A 311 -22.75 12.07 -0.43
C MET A 311 -21.26 12.22 -0.80
N ILE A 312 -20.39 11.37 -0.25
CA ILE A 312 -18.96 11.35 -0.62
C ILE A 312 -18.79 11.01 -2.10
N CYS A 313 -19.48 9.97 -2.61
CA CYS A 313 -19.43 9.60 -4.01
C CYS A 313 -19.93 10.73 -4.92
N VAL A 314 -21.02 11.40 -4.55
CA VAL A 314 -21.49 12.58 -5.29
C VAL A 314 -20.41 13.66 -5.32
N LEU A 315 -19.78 14.00 -4.19
CA LEU A 315 -18.72 15.02 -4.18
C LEU A 315 -17.47 14.64 -4.98
N LEU A 316 -17.09 13.36 -5.01
CA LEU A 316 -15.88 12.91 -5.71
C LEU A 316 -16.09 12.73 -7.23
N PHE A 317 -17.28 12.31 -7.66
CA PHE A 317 -17.57 11.94 -9.05
C PHE A 317 -18.51 12.90 -9.78
N ALA A 318 -19.24 13.77 -9.08
CA ALA A 318 -20.12 14.73 -9.76
C ALA A 318 -19.33 15.87 -10.40
N LYS A 319 -19.75 16.26 -11.60
CA LYS A 319 -19.23 17.40 -12.34
C LYS A 319 -19.82 18.71 -11.81
N ILE A 320 -19.42 19.11 -10.60
CA ILE A 320 -19.97 20.31 -9.93
C ILE A 320 -19.32 21.59 -10.47
N PHE A 321 -17.98 21.61 -10.60
CA PHE A 321 -17.26 22.77 -11.13
C PHE A 321 -16.89 22.57 -12.60
N ASN A 322 -15.82 21.81 -12.87
CA ASN A 322 -15.32 21.56 -14.22
C ASN A 322 -15.17 20.07 -14.47
N ASP A 323 -14.26 19.41 -13.75
CA ASP A 323 -13.98 17.99 -13.89
C ASP A 323 -14.16 17.27 -12.55
N PRO A 324 -14.60 16.01 -12.55
CA PRO A 324 -14.64 15.21 -11.33
C PRO A 324 -13.23 15.04 -10.74
N VAL A 325 -13.17 14.72 -9.43
CA VAL A 325 -11.90 14.44 -8.72
C VAL A 325 -11.29 13.14 -9.24
N PHE A 326 -12.13 12.13 -9.47
CA PHE A 326 -11.77 10.91 -10.17
C PHE A 326 -12.49 10.88 -11.53
N TYR A 327 -11.73 10.96 -12.60
CA TYR A 327 -12.22 11.09 -13.97
C TYR A 327 -12.46 9.74 -14.65
N TYR A 328 -11.55 8.79 -14.46
CA TYR A 328 -11.54 7.51 -15.18
C TYR A 328 -12.25 6.38 -14.45
N SER A 329 -12.45 6.50 -13.14
CA SER A 329 -12.97 5.41 -12.29
C SER A 329 -14.50 5.36 -12.22
N ASP A 330 -15.05 4.15 -12.17
CA ASP A 330 -16.50 3.93 -12.06
C ASP A 330 -17.03 4.24 -10.64
N TYR A 331 -17.97 5.18 -10.54
CA TYR A 331 -18.59 5.57 -9.26
C TYR A 331 -19.25 4.39 -8.53
N SER A 332 -19.89 3.49 -9.28
CA SER A 332 -20.59 2.32 -8.74
C SER A 332 -19.62 1.37 -8.05
N PHE A 333 -18.44 1.16 -8.63
CA PHE A 333 -17.43 0.28 -8.06
C PHE A 333 -16.90 0.83 -6.74
N ILE A 334 -16.53 2.12 -6.71
CA ILE A 334 -16.01 2.78 -5.51
C ILE A 334 -17.07 2.88 -4.42
N PHE A 335 -18.34 3.10 -4.79
CA PHE A 335 -19.45 3.03 -3.84
C PHE A 335 -19.50 1.65 -3.15
N VAL A 336 -19.46 0.54 -3.89
CA VAL A 336 -19.50 -0.81 -3.30
C VAL A 336 -18.25 -1.08 -2.45
N PHE A 337 -17.07 -0.66 -2.89
CA PHE A 337 -15.84 -0.79 -2.10
C PHE A 337 -15.94 -0.06 -0.75
N LEU A 338 -16.41 1.18 -0.74
CA LEU A 338 -16.63 1.95 0.50
C LEU A 338 -17.75 1.37 1.36
N MET A 339 -18.76 0.74 0.76
CA MET A 339 -19.81 0.02 1.49
C MET A 339 -19.29 -1.25 2.17
N CYS A 340 -18.41 -2.02 1.51
CA CYS A 340 -17.72 -3.15 2.14
C CYS A 340 -16.88 -2.69 3.33
N TYR A 341 -16.15 -1.57 3.19
CA TYR A 341 -15.42 -0.96 4.28
C TYR A 341 -16.36 -0.53 5.42
N ALA A 342 -17.47 0.15 5.11
CA ALA A 342 -18.45 0.56 6.12
C ALA A 342 -18.98 -0.62 6.95
N ILE A 343 -19.29 -1.75 6.30
CA ILE A 343 -19.71 -2.98 7.00
C ILE A 343 -18.60 -3.45 7.95
N ALA A 344 -17.36 -3.58 7.46
CA ALA A 344 -16.21 -3.99 8.28
C ALA A 344 -15.96 -3.04 9.46
N SER A 345 -16.07 -1.72 9.24
CA SER A 345 -15.93 -0.70 10.28
C SER A 345 -17.03 -0.75 11.34
N ILE A 346 -18.27 -1.10 10.96
CA ILE A 346 -19.35 -1.31 11.94
C ILE A 346 -19.02 -2.48 12.86
N PHE A 347 -18.64 -3.63 12.30
CA PHE A 347 -18.28 -4.81 13.09
C PHE A 347 -17.01 -4.58 13.92
N PHE A 348 -16.03 -3.83 13.40
CA PHE A 348 -14.88 -3.38 14.17
C PHE A 348 -15.33 -2.54 15.38
N GLY A 349 -16.24 -1.59 15.18
CA GLY A 349 -16.83 -0.80 16.27
C GLY A 349 -17.57 -1.65 17.30
N PHE A 350 -18.29 -2.69 16.86
CA PHE A 350 -18.96 -3.64 17.75
C PHE A 350 -17.95 -4.42 18.60
N MET A 351 -16.91 -4.97 17.98
CA MET A 351 -15.84 -5.68 18.67
C MET A 351 -15.16 -4.79 19.71
N VAL A 352 -14.82 -3.55 19.35
CA VAL A 352 -14.17 -2.62 20.29
C VAL A 352 -15.12 -2.26 21.44
N SER A 353 -16.42 -2.10 21.16
CA SER A 353 -17.42 -1.75 22.19
C SER A 353 -17.58 -2.83 23.27
N THR A 354 -17.37 -4.11 22.96
CA THR A 354 -17.56 -5.19 23.94
C THR A 354 -16.53 -5.16 25.07
N PHE A 355 -15.31 -4.66 24.81
CA PHE A 355 -14.24 -4.58 25.80
C PHE A 355 -14.42 -3.49 26.86
N PHE A 356 -15.33 -2.52 26.63
CA PHE A 356 -15.49 -1.37 27.52
C PHE A 356 -16.83 -1.38 28.27
N ASN A 357 -16.83 -0.79 29.46
CA ASN A 357 -18.02 -0.67 30.32
C ASN A 357 -18.44 0.79 30.58
N LYS A 358 -17.55 1.77 30.35
CA LYS A 358 -17.83 3.21 30.55
C LYS A 358 -17.71 3.95 29.22
N ALA A 359 -18.72 4.74 28.85
CA ALA A 359 -18.82 5.35 27.53
C ALA A 359 -17.72 6.38 27.24
N ARG A 360 -17.31 7.17 28.25
CA ARG A 360 -16.23 8.16 28.08
C ARG A 360 -14.89 7.49 27.80
N LEU A 361 -14.57 6.43 28.55
CA LEU A 361 -13.33 5.68 28.37
C LEU A 361 -13.33 4.94 27.03
N ALA A 362 -14.47 4.35 26.65
CA ALA A 362 -14.63 3.70 25.36
C ALA A 362 -14.47 4.65 24.17
N ALA A 363 -15.00 5.88 24.26
CA ALA A 363 -14.84 6.87 23.21
C ALA A 363 -13.36 7.26 23.02
N SER A 364 -12.64 7.57 24.10
CA SER A 364 -11.22 7.95 24.02
C SER A 364 -10.32 6.78 23.60
N ALA A 365 -10.46 5.62 24.26
CA ALA A 365 -9.65 4.44 23.94
C ALA A 365 -10.00 3.85 22.57
N GLY A 366 -11.28 3.84 22.19
CA GLY A 366 -11.73 3.41 20.86
C GLY A 366 -11.17 4.28 19.74
N SER A 367 -11.09 5.60 19.96
CA SER A 367 -10.39 6.51 19.03
C SER A 367 -8.93 6.14 18.86
N PHE A 368 -8.24 5.94 19.98
CA PHE A 368 -6.84 5.56 19.96
C PHE A 368 -6.63 4.24 19.23
N ILE A 369 -7.42 3.20 19.52
CA ILE A 369 -7.35 1.89 18.86
C ILE A 369 -7.59 2.02 17.35
N TYR A 370 -8.59 2.80 16.93
CA TYR A 370 -8.89 3.03 15.51
C TYR A 370 -7.71 3.71 14.80
N PHE A 371 -7.10 4.73 15.40
CA PHE A 371 -5.93 5.41 14.84
C PHE A 371 -4.68 4.52 14.79
N VAL A 372 -4.40 3.77 15.86
CA VAL A 372 -3.27 2.82 15.90
C VAL A 372 -3.40 1.76 14.83
N SER A 373 -4.63 1.32 14.52
CA SER A 373 -4.88 0.34 13.46
C SER A 373 -4.44 0.80 12.06
N PHE A 374 -4.28 2.11 11.83
CA PHE A 374 -3.73 2.64 10.58
C PHE A 374 -2.20 2.63 10.54
N PHE A 375 -1.51 2.72 11.67
CA PHE A 375 -0.06 2.95 11.72
C PHE A 375 0.78 1.94 10.88
N PRO A 376 0.46 0.63 10.84
CA PRO A 376 1.21 -0.33 10.03
C PRO A 376 1.18 -0.03 8.52
N PHE A 377 0.19 0.72 8.03
CA PHE A 377 0.12 1.12 6.62
C PHE A 377 1.37 1.90 6.18
N ASN A 378 1.91 2.80 7.02
CA ASN A 378 3.08 3.61 6.64
C ASN A 378 4.30 2.73 6.39
N SER A 379 4.54 1.74 7.26
CA SER A 379 5.62 0.76 7.08
C SER A 379 5.41 -0.10 5.84
N ILE A 380 4.18 -0.58 5.59
CA ILE A 380 3.86 -1.35 4.37
C ILE A 380 4.05 -0.50 3.12
N ALA A 381 3.68 0.78 3.16
CA ALA A 381 3.81 1.70 2.04
C ALA A 381 5.27 1.97 1.67
N GLN A 382 6.18 2.06 2.66
CA GLN A 382 7.62 2.23 2.45
C GLN A 382 8.28 0.96 1.88
N TYR A 383 7.99 -0.21 2.46
CA TYR A 383 8.61 -1.48 2.07
C TYR A 383 7.81 -2.27 1.02
N TYR A 384 6.84 -1.64 0.36
CA TYR A 384 5.83 -2.29 -0.48
C TYR A 384 6.41 -3.23 -1.56
N GLY A 385 7.55 -2.87 -2.15
CA GLY A 385 8.23 -3.66 -3.19
C GLY A 385 8.98 -4.89 -2.69
N ARG A 386 9.22 -5.01 -1.38
CA ARG A 386 9.92 -6.16 -0.76
C ARG A 386 8.98 -7.13 -0.05
N ILE A 387 7.71 -6.76 0.10
CA ILE A 387 6.73 -7.53 0.88
C ILE A 387 5.99 -8.52 -0.02
N ASN A 388 5.88 -9.78 0.43
CA ASN A 388 5.13 -10.82 -0.26
C ASN A 388 3.61 -10.55 -0.28
N LEU A 389 2.93 -11.10 -1.29
CA LEU A 389 1.48 -10.96 -1.45
C LEU A 389 0.70 -11.41 -0.19
N THR A 390 1.07 -12.54 0.41
CA THR A 390 0.40 -13.07 1.61
C THR A 390 0.48 -12.11 2.78
N MET A 391 1.62 -11.45 2.97
CA MET A 391 1.80 -10.46 4.02
C MET A 391 1.02 -9.17 3.73
N LYS A 392 0.92 -8.76 2.45
CA LYS A 392 0.04 -7.65 2.04
C LYS A 392 -1.43 -7.95 2.35
N VAL A 393 -1.91 -9.15 1.98
CA VAL A 393 -3.29 -9.59 2.22
C VAL A 393 -3.56 -9.80 3.72
N ALA A 394 -2.62 -10.37 4.47
CA ALA A 394 -2.75 -10.53 5.92
C ALA A 394 -2.82 -9.17 6.64
N ALA A 395 -2.09 -8.16 6.16
CA ALA A 395 -2.21 -6.81 6.70
C ALA A 395 -3.58 -6.18 6.44
N CYS A 396 -4.27 -6.57 5.35
CA CYS A 396 -5.64 -6.17 5.09
C CYS A 396 -6.67 -6.76 6.07
N LEU A 397 -6.27 -7.59 7.05
CA LEU A 397 -7.11 -8.02 8.18
C LEU A 397 -7.57 -6.83 9.06
N SER A 398 -6.86 -5.70 8.95
CA SER A 398 -7.34 -4.43 9.51
C SER A 398 -8.11 -3.66 8.42
N PRO A 399 -9.37 -3.25 8.68
CA PRO A 399 -10.18 -2.56 7.69
C PRO A 399 -9.56 -1.22 7.28
N ASN A 400 -8.84 -0.55 8.20
CA ASN A 400 -8.15 0.71 7.93
C ASN A 400 -6.99 0.53 6.95
N ILE A 401 -6.26 -0.59 7.05
CA ILE A 401 -5.15 -0.90 6.13
C ILE A 401 -5.71 -1.30 4.76
N ALA A 402 -6.78 -2.12 4.73
CA ALA A 402 -7.45 -2.51 3.50
C ALA A 402 -8.00 -1.28 2.72
N LEU A 403 -8.62 -0.33 3.43
CA LEU A 403 -9.06 0.94 2.84
C LEU A 403 -7.87 1.74 2.30
N ALA A 404 -6.82 1.92 3.12
CA ALA A 404 -5.66 2.72 2.74
C ALA A 404 -4.92 2.18 1.51
N LEU A 405 -4.73 0.85 1.43
CA LEU A 405 -4.17 0.19 0.26
C LEU A 405 -5.11 0.29 -0.95
N GLY A 406 -6.43 0.18 -0.75
CA GLY A 406 -7.43 0.35 -1.80
C GLY A 406 -7.43 1.75 -2.40
N ILE A 407 -7.34 2.80 -1.58
CA ILE A 407 -7.21 4.18 -2.05
C ILE A 407 -5.87 4.40 -2.77
N LYS A 408 -4.76 3.85 -2.26
CA LYS A 408 -3.47 3.91 -2.95
C LYS A 408 -3.53 3.23 -4.33
N LEU A 409 -4.25 2.11 -4.44
CA LEU A 409 -4.46 1.39 -5.70
C LEU A 409 -5.36 2.18 -6.65
N LEU A 410 -6.42 2.81 -6.14
CA LEU A 410 -7.32 3.69 -6.89
C LEU A 410 -6.53 4.83 -7.54
N VAL A 411 -5.71 5.54 -6.76
CA VAL A 411 -4.85 6.62 -7.27
C VAL A 411 -3.91 6.11 -8.37
N LYS A 412 -3.35 4.90 -8.22
CA LYS A 412 -2.49 4.30 -9.26
C LYS A 412 -3.23 4.03 -10.57
N PHE A 413 -4.46 3.50 -10.52
CA PHE A 413 -5.27 3.25 -11.72
C PHE A 413 -5.71 4.54 -12.41
N GLU A 414 -6.02 5.56 -11.61
CA GLU A 414 -6.38 6.90 -12.08
C GLU A 414 -5.18 7.59 -12.76
N THR A 415 -4.00 7.51 -12.13
CA THR A 415 -2.73 8.02 -12.69
C THR A 415 -2.38 7.35 -14.03
N LYS A 416 -2.77 6.08 -14.21
CA LYS A 416 -2.60 5.33 -15.47
C LYS A 416 -3.69 5.61 -16.50
N GLN A 417 -4.65 6.50 -16.22
CA GLN A 417 -5.78 6.82 -17.11
C GLN A 417 -6.66 5.62 -17.48
N THR A 418 -6.56 4.53 -16.72
CA THR A 418 -7.32 3.30 -16.97
C THR A 418 -8.56 3.20 -16.10
N GLY A 419 -8.56 3.90 -14.95
CA GLY A 419 -9.63 3.88 -13.97
C GLY A 419 -9.87 2.52 -13.33
N VAL A 420 -10.73 2.49 -12.32
CA VAL A 420 -11.18 1.25 -11.68
C VAL A 420 -12.61 0.94 -12.11
N ASN A 421 -12.79 -0.21 -12.77
CA ASN A 421 -14.06 -0.70 -13.29
C ASN A 421 -14.34 -2.13 -12.82
N TRP A 422 -15.59 -2.57 -12.88
CA TRP A 422 -16.02 -3.93 -12.50
C TRP A 422 -15.27 -5.04 -13.25
N ASN A 423 -14.91 -4.81 -14.52
CA ASN A 423 -14.17 -5.78 -15.33
C ASN A 423 -12.70 -5.95 -14.88
N LYS A 424 -12.18 -4.99 -14.10
CA LYS A 424 -10.77 -4.88 -13.69
C LYS A 424 -10.52 -5.24 -12.22
N ILE A 425 -11.48 -5.90 -11.56
CA ILE A 425 -11.39 -6.27 -10.13
C ILE A 425 -10.18 -7.15 -9.82
N TRP A 426 -9.91 -8.09 -10.73
CA TRP A 426 -8.84 -9.08 -10.60
C TRP A 426 -7.59 -8.70 -11.40
N THR A 427 -7.56 -7.52 -12.02
CA THR A 427 -6.38 -7.06 -12.75
C THR A 427 -5.43 -6.34 -11.79
N PRO A 428 -4.14 -6.70 -11.77
CA PRO A 428 -3.15 -6.00 -10.97
C PRO A 428 -2.91 -4.58 -11.51
N ALA A 429 -2.65 -3.63 -10.63
CA ALA A 429 -2.39 -2.25 -11.05
C ALA A 429 -1.04 -2.11 -11.76
N THR A 430 -0.03 -2.91 -11.40
CA THR A 430 1.29 -2.94 -12.03
C THR A 430 1.66 -4.39 -12.31
N LEU A 431 2.40 -4.65 -13.39
CA LEU A 431 2.87 -5.99 -13.78
C LEU A 431 3.62 -6.74 -12.66
N GLU A 432 4.21 -6.01 -11.71
CA GLU A 432 4.95 -6.56 -10.57
C GLU A 432 4.13 -6.66 -9.27
N ASP A 433 2.94 -6.05 -9.22
CA ASP A 433 2.15 -5.98 -7.99
C ASP A 433 0.93 -6.89 -8.07
N ASN A 434 0.97 -8.01 -7.36
CA ASN A 434 -0.09 -9.02 -7.39
C ASN A 434 -1.31 -8.67 -6.53
N LEU A 435 -1.29 -7.55 -5.79
CA LEU A 435 -2.44 -7.14 -4.97
C LEU A 435 -3.53 -6.52 -5.85
N THR A 436 -4.73 -7.09 -5.80
CA THR A 436 -5.89 -6.64 -6.59
C THR A 436 -7.01 -6.14 -5.68
N PHE A 437 -7.96 -5.39 -6.26
CA PHE A 437 -9.15 -4.93 -5.52
C PHE A 437 -9.99 -6.10 -4.99
N GLY A 438 -10.08 -7.20 -5.74
CA GLY A 438 -10.79 -8.40 -5.31
C GLY A 438 -10.29 -8.96 -3.98
N HIS A 439 -8.97 -9.01 -3.77
CA HIS A 439 -8.39 -9.45 -2.50
C HIS A 439 -8.77 -8.53 -1.33
N MET A 440 -8.74 -7.21 -1.54
CA MET A 440 -9.06 -6.24 -0.49
C MET A 440 -10.55 -6.25 -0.13
N MET A 441 -11.44 -6.33 -1.13
CA MET A 441 -12.88 -6.45 -0.90
C MET A 441 -13.24 -7.77 -0.20
N GLY A 442 -12.64 -8.89 -0.63
CA GLY A 442 -12.81 -10.18 0.01
C GLY A 442 -12.34 -10.14 1.47
N MET A 443 -11.18 -9.52 1.73
CA MET A 443 -10.66 -9.40 3.09
C MET A 443 -11.55 -8.54 4.00
N LEU A 444 -12.09 -7.42 3.51
CA LEU A 444 -13.04 -6.60 4.28
C LEU A 444 -14.30 -7.38 4.71
N VAL A 445 -14.80 -8.29 3.87
CA VAL A 445 -15.92 -9.15 4.22
C VAL A 445 -15.51 -10.20 5.26
N ILE A 446 -14.30 -10.75 5.14
CA ILE A 446 -13.73 -11.66 6.14
C ILE A 446 -13.55 -10.95 7.49
N ASP A 447 -13.05 -9.71 7.48
CA ASP A 447 -12.90 -8.87 8.69
C ASP A 447 -14.23 -8.65 9.39
N ALA A 448 -15.27 -8.30 8.62
CA ALA A 448 -16.62 -8.13 9.14
C ALA A 448 -17.12 -9.41 9.85
N PHE A 449 -16.90 -10.57 9.22
CA PHE A 449 -17.26 -11.86 9.81
C PHE A 449 -16.46 -12.16 11.08
N LEU A 450 -15.14 -11.98 11.05
CA LEU A 450 -14.26 -12.23 12.19
C LEU A 450 -14.57 -11.32 13.37
N TYR A 451 -14.71 -10.02 13.15
CA TYR A 451 -15.09 -9.07 14.20
C TYR A 451 -16.48 -9.34 14.75
N GLY A 452 -17.43 -9.78 13.90
CA GLY A 452 -18.74 -10.25 14.34
C GLY A 452 -18.65 -11.48 15.25
N LEU A 453 -17.82 -12.47 14.90
CA LEU A 453 -17.59 -13.67 15.70
C LEU A 453 -16.95 -13.31 17.05
N VAL A 454 -15.94 -12.44 17.05
CA VAL A 454 -15.30 -11.95 18.28
C VAL A 454 -16.31 -11.22 19.17
N THR A 455 -17.15 -10.37 18.58
CA THR A 455 -18.22 -9.66 19.31
C THR A 455 -19.15 -10.65 20.02
N TRP A 456 -19.63 -11.67 19.28
CA TRP A 456 -20.50 -12.71 19.83
C TRP A 456 -19.83 -13.54 20.93
N TYR A 457 -18.57 -13.93 20.73
CA TYR A 457 -17.80 -14.71 21.70
C TYR A 457 -17.54 -13.93 22.99
N ILE A 458 -17.07 -12.69 22.89
CA ILE A 458 -16.77 -11.86 24.07
C ILE A 458 -18.03 -11.53 24.84
N GLU A 459 -19.14 -11.28 24.15
CA GLU A 459 -20.41 -11.05 24.85
C GLU A 459 -20.88 -12.29 25.61
N ALA A 460 -20.72 -13.48 25.06
CA ALA A 460 -21.12 -14.73 25.73
C ALA A 460 -20.25 -15.03 26.96
N VAL A 461 -18.94 -14.82 26.86
CA VAL A 461 -17.98 -15.14 27.94
C VAL A 461 -17.88 -14.01 28.97
N PHE A 462 -17.91 -12.74 28.53
CA PHE A 462 -17.74 -11.54 29.36
C PHE A 462 -18.86 -10.52 29.10
N PRO A 463 -20.12 -10.82 29.49
CA PRO A 463 -21.25 -9.89 29.28
C PRO A 463 -21.12 -8.58 30.08
N GLY A 464 -20.23 -8.52 31.08
CA GLY A 464 -19.96 -7.35 31.92
C GLY A 464 -20.34 -7.59 33.38
N GLN A 465 -20.48 -6.52 34.18
CA GLN A 465 -20.75 -6.61 35.63
C GLN A 465 -22.12 -7.18 36.00
N TYR A 466 -23.07 -7.24 35.07
CA TYR A 466 -24.47 -7.53 35.36
C TYR A 466 -25.10 -8.62 34.49
N GLY A 467 -24.36 -9.19 33.53
CA GLY A 467 -24.82 -10.34 32.75
C GLY A 467 -24.25 -11.65 33.30
N MET A 468 -24.91 -12.79 33.05
CA MET A 468 -24.41 -14.10 33.48
C MET A 468 -23.34 -14.62 32.51
N PRO A 469 -22.06 -14.76 32.91
CA PRO A 469 -21.00 -15.22 32.02
C PRO A 469 -21.15 -16.72 31.72
N GLN A 470 -20.89 -17.11 30.47
CA GLN A 470 -20.74 -18.53 30.10
C GLN A 470 -19.28 -18.98 30.23
N PRO A 471 -19.03 -20.28 30.53
CA PRO A 471 -17.68 -20.81 30.63
C PRO A 471 -16.93 -20.68 29.29
N TRP A 472 -15.62 -20.41 29.35
CA TRP A 472 -14.79 -20.15 28.16
C TRP A 472 -14.80 -21.30 27.13
N TYR A 473 -14.92 -22.56 27.56
CA TYR A 473 -15.00 -23.76 26.70
C TYR A 473 -16.42 -24.09 26.20
N PHE A 474 -17.36 -23.15 26.27
CA PHE A 474 -18.76 -23.37 25.93
C PHE A 474 -18.98 -23.93 24.51
N PHE A 475 -18.09 -23.62 23.56
CA PHE A 475 -18.11 -24.13 22.20
C PHE A 475 -17.82 -25.65 22.08
N LEU A 476 -17.17 -26.26 23.09
CA LEU A 476 -16.88 -27.69 23.16
C LEU A 476 -17.96 -28.50 23.91
N MET A 477 -18.91 -27.83 24.57
CA MET A 477 -20.02 -28.51 25.25
C MET A 477 -21.13 -28.82 24.24
N SER A 478 -21.47 -30.11 24.08
CA SER A 478 -22.61 -30.58 23.24
C SER A 478 -23.95 -29.91 23.61
N THR A 479 -24.11 -29.51 24.87
CA THR A 479 -25.27 -28.79 25.41
C THR A 479 -25.08 -27.27 25.45
N GLY A 480 -23.88 -26.78 25.10
CA GLY A 480 -23.54 -25.37 25.06
C GLY A 480 -24.17 -24.73 23.83
N LEU A 481 -23.70 -25.08 22.64
CA LEU A 481 -24.23 -24.57 21.36
C LEU A 481 -25.78 -24.57 21.31
N SER A 482 -26.43 -25.65 21.78
CA SER A 482 -27.89 -25.70 21.87
C SER A 482 -28.47 -24.69 22.87
N ARG A 483 -27.88 -24.47 24.05
CA ARG A 483 -28.29 -23.44 25.03
C ARG A 483 -28.06 -22.00 24.55
N VAL A 484 -27.08 -21.69 23.70
CA VAL A 484 -26.93 -20.33 23.16
C VAL A 484 -27.96 -20.03 22.07
N PHE A 485 -28.38 -21.04 21.31
CA PHE A 485 -29.51 -20.90 20.40
C PHE A 485 -30.88 -21.04 21.12
N SER A 486 -30.96 -21.75 22.26
CA SER A 486 -32.22 -22.08 22.96
C SER A 486 -32.52 -21.32 24.24
N ASN A 487 -31.56 -20.68 24.92
CA ASN A 487 -31.83 -19.83 26.10
C ASN A 487 -32.35 -18.45 25.67
N THR A 488 -33.45 -18.53 24.94
CA THR A 488 -34.38 -17.45 24.67
C THR A 488 -35.67 -17.56 25.48
N THR A 489 -35.79 -18.45 26.48
CA THR A 489 -37.07 -18.66 27.19
C THR A 489 -37.04 -19.11 28.66
N VAL A 490 -35.90 -19.42 29.31
CA VAL A 490 -35.95 -20.03 30.65
C VAL A 490 -35.21 -19.21 31.72
N GLN A 491 -35.75 -18.07 32.16
CA GLN A 491 -35.45 -17.51 33.49
C GLN A 491 -36.63 -16.75 34.14
N ASN A 492 -37.89 -17.00 33.73
CA ASN A 492 -39.06 -16.40 34.42
C ASN A 492 -39.53 -17.14 35.68
N HIS A 493 -38.91 -18.26 36.08
CA HIS A 493 -39.39 -19.05 37.23
C HIS A 493 -38.57 -18.99 38.51
N GLN A 494 -37.43 -18.29 38.56
CA GLN A 494 -36.62 -18.22 39.78
C GLN A 494 -36.74 -16.92 40.59
N PHE A 495 -37.46 -15.90 40.10
CA PHE A 495 -37.60 -14.63 40.82
C PHE A 495 -38.89 -14.48 41.66
N PHE A 496 -39.84 -15.42 41.58
CA PHE A 496 -41.10 -15.37 42.36
C PHE A 496 -41.18 -16.36 43.55
N GLY A 497 -40.08 -17.07 43.87
CA GLY A 497 -40.11 -18.18 44.82
C GLY A 497 -39.50 -17.92 46.21
N VAL A 498 -39.07 -16.71 46.54
CA VAL A 498 -38.41 -16.43 47.84
C VAL A 498 -39.05 -15.21 48.50
N GLN A 499 -40.33 -15.36 48.85
CA GLN A 499 -41.00 -14.48 49.83
C GLN A 499 -42.25 -15.19 50.36
N LEU A 500 -42.06 -16.30 51.08
CA LEU A 500 -43.06 -16.88 52.02
C LEU A 500 -42.48 -18.16 52.66
N SER A 501 -41.70 -17.99 53.74
CA SER A 501 -41.72 -18.89 54.91
C SER A 501 -40.65 -18.48 55.93
N LEU A 502 -41.14 -18.06 57.10
CA LEU A 502 -40.46 -17.79 58.38
C LEU A 502 -39.63 -16.51 58.50
#